data_AF-A0A529Q5J1-F1
#
_entry.id   AF-A0A529Q5J1-F1
#
_cell.length_a   1.000
_cell.length_b   1.000
_cell.length_c   1.000
_cell.angle_alpha   90.00
_cell.angle_beta   90.00
_cell.angle_gamma   90.00
#
_symmetry.space_group_name_H-M   'P 1'
#
loop_
_entity.id
_entity.type
_entity.pdbx_description
1 polymer ?
#
loop_
_entity_poly.entity_id
_entity_poly.type
_entity_poly.pdbx_seq_one_letter_code
_entity_poly.pdbx_strand_id
1 'polypeptide(L)'
;AKRWIDFAAAFPGTLVSMGSATVMSDGPREDKFAIAAEVYNRAGELGRKAGVQVAVHPSSHHNTLLFDRADYDSIFGLIDASLVGWVPDTGHILRGHKDMADTLTTYRDRIRYVHLKDVDANGTWAMLGKGVCDTAKVIE
;
A
#
# COMPACT_ATOMS: atom_id res chain seq x y z
N ALA A 1 6.16 13.05 -6.86
CA ALA A 1 7.33 12.21 -6.51
C ALA A 1 8.58 13.03 -6.18
N LYS A 2 9.33 13.58 -7.17
CA LYS A 2 10.66 14.19 -6.92
C LYS A 2 10.72 15.18 -5.75
N ARG A 3 9.81 16.17 -5.69
CA ARG A 3 9.78 17.16 -4.60
C ARG A 3 9.66 16.55 -3.20
N TRP A 4 8.85 15.51 -3.05
CA TRP A 4 8.65 14.83 -1.75
C TRP A 4 9.83 13.94 -1.40
N ILE A 5 10.44 13.30 -2.40
CA ILE A 5 11.65 12.50 -2.25
C ILE A 5 12.84 13.38 -1.85
N ASP A 6 13.04 14.51 -2.54
CA ASP A 6 14.08 15.48 -2.19
C ASP A 6 13.90 16.03 -0.76
N PHE A 7 12.65 16.25 -0.33
CA PHE A 7 12.34 16.64 1.04
C PHE A 7 12.66 15.53 2.04
N ALA A 8 12.25 14.29 1.75
CA ALA A 8 12.52 13.13 2.62
C ALA A 8 14.02 12.82 2.75
N ALA A 9 14.82 13.11 1.72
CA ALA A 9 16.28 12.95 1.74
C ALA A 9 16.98 13.83 2.80
N ALA A 10 16.32 14.87 3.32
CA ALA A 10 16.84 15.65 4.44
C ALA A 10 16.79 14.90 5.79
N PHE A 11 16.11 13.74 5.84
CA PHE A 11 15.86 12.97 7.07
C PHE A 11 16.38 11.52 6.92
N PRO A 12 17.60 11.21 7.37
CA PRO A 12 18.19 9.88 7.21
C PRO A 12 17.28 8.75 7.71
N GLY A 13 17.12 7.70 6.89
CA GLY A 13 16.27 6.54 7.20
C GLY A 13 14.77 6.73 6.91
N THR A 14 14.34 7.92 6.47
CA THR A 14 12.95 8.18 6.12
C THR A 14 12.59 7.57 4.76
N LEU A 15 11.39 6.99 4.67
CA LEU A 15 10.80 6.51 3.42
C LEU A 15 9.65 7.43 2.97
N VAL A 16 9.38 7.46 1.67
CA VAL A 16 8.16 8.07 1.11
C VAL A 16 7.10 6.99 0.94
N SER A 17 6.01 7.12 1.70
CA SER A 17 4.82 6.29 1.53
C SER A 17 3.85 6.99 0.57
N MET A 18 3.60 6.36 -0.58
CA MET A 18 2.64 6.87 -1.57
C MET A 18 1.30 6.18 -1.39
N GLY A 19 0.22 6.96 -1.30
CA GLY A 19 -1.13 6.41 -1.22
C GLY A 19 -1.55 5.68 -2.50
N SER A 20 -2.60 4.89 -2.36
CA SER A 20 -3.26 4.18 -3.45
C SER A 20 -3.69 5.13 -4.58
N ALA A 21 -3.48 4.70 -5.82
CA ALA A 21 -4.01 5.38 -6.98
C ALA A 21 -5.55 5.30 -6.97
N THR A 22 -6.20 6.36 -7.44
CA THR A 22 -7.66 6.45 -7.48
C THR A 22 -8.12 6.50 -8.93
N VAL A 23 -9.17 5.76 -9.26
CA VAL A 23 -9.83 5.85 -10.57
C VAL A 23 -10.60 7.16 -10.64
N MET A 24 -10.11 8.08 -11.48
CA MET A 24 -10.65 9.44 -11.64
C MET A 24 -11.19 9.72 -13.04
N SER A 25 -11.14 8.74 -13.94
CA SER A 25 -11.57 8.88 -15.33
C SER A 25 -12.05 7.55 -15.90
N ASP A 26 -12.93 7.64 -16.90
CA ASP A 26 -13.48 6.48 -17.62
C ASP A 26 -12.40 5.65 -18.34
N GLY A 27 -12.79 4.45 -18.76
CA GLY A 27 -11.96 3.51 -19.50
C GLY A 27 -11.65 2.22 -18.72
N PRO A 28 -10.90 1.29 -19.33
CA PRO A 28 -10.57 0.01 -18.71
C PRO A 28 -9.80 0.19 -17.39
N ARG A 29 -10.19 -0.57 -16.36
CA ARG A 29 -9.53 -0.53 -15.04
C ARG A 29 -8.08 -1.03 -15.10
N GLU A 30 -7.81 -2.01 -15.97
CA GLU A 30 -6.47 -2.56 -16.21
C GLU A 30 -5.46 -1.51 -16.69
N ASP A 31 -5.89 -0.60 -17.58
CA ASP A 31 -5.06 0.52 -18.02
C ASP A 31 -4.67 1.43 -16.85
N LYS A 32 -5.58 1.60 -15.88
CA LYS A 32 -5.30 2.40 -14.67
C LYS A 32 -4.25 1.73 -13.80
N PHE A 33 -4.23 0.40 -13.69
CA PHE A 33 -3.17 -0.33 -13.00
C PHE A 33 -1.81 -0.16 -13.69
N ALA A 34 -1.77 -0.27 -15.03
CA ALA A 34 -0.54 -0.07 -15.79
C ALA A 34 0.03 1.34 -15.59
N ILE A 35 -0.81 2.37 -15.67
CA ILE A 35 -0.41 3.77 -15.43
C ILE A 35 0.07 3.97 -13.98
N ALA A 36 -0.67 3.43 -13.00
CA ALA A 36 -0.28 3.53 -11.60
C ALA A 36 1.09 2.88 -11.34
N ALA A 37 1.31 1.69 -11.89
CA ALA A 37 2.58 0.98 -11.77
C ALA A 37 3.75 1.77 -12.38
N GLU A 38 3.57 2.37 -13.56
CA GLU A 38 4.59 3.24 -14.16
C GLU A 38 4.97 4.39 -13.22
N VAL A 39 3.96 5.07 -12.64
CA VAL A 39 4.17 6.17 -11.69
C VAL A 39 4.92 5.70 -10.45
N TYR A 40 4.53 4.56 -9.86
CA TYR A 40 5.19 4.01 -8.68
C TYR A 40 6.63 3.57 -8.97
N ASN A 41 6.87 2.85 -10.06
CA ASN A 41 8.22 2.42 -10.46
C ASN A 41 9.13 3.64 -10.70
N ARG A 42 8.63 4.66 -11.40
CA ARG A 42 9.38 5.90 -11.62
C ARG A 42 9.67 6.64 -10.32
N ALA A 43 8.73 6.63 -9.36
CA ALA A 43 8.98 7.17 -8.03
C ALA A 43 10.06 6.36 -7.29
N GLY A 44 10.02 5.03 -7.36
CA GLY A 44 11.04 4.14 -6.79
C GLY A 44 12.43 4.37 -7.39
N GLU A 45 12.54 4.58 -8.70
CA GLU A 45 13.82 4.95 -9.34
C GLU A 45 14.37 6.29 -8.83
N LEU A 46 13.50 7.30 -8.68
CA LEU A 46 13.88 8.59 -8.12
C LEU A 46 14.33 8.44 -6.66
N GLY A 47 13.62 7.62 -5.89
CA GLY A 47 13.96 7.30 -4.51
C GLY A 47 15.33 6.64 -4.41
N ARG A 48 15.57 5.60 -5.21
CA ARG A 48 16.87 4.90 -5.28
C ARG A 48 18.02 5.85 -5.58
N LYS A 49 17.85 6.78 -6.53
CA LYS A 49 18.87 7.79 -6.87
C LYS A 49 19.14 8.78 -5.71
N ALA A 50 18.13 9.06 -4.90
CA ALA A 50 18.23 9.97 -3.75
C ALA A 50 18.58 9.26 -2.43
N GLY A 51 18.74 7.92 -2.43
CA GLY A 51 18.92 7.14 -1.20
C GLY A 51 17.67 7.08 -0.31
N VAL A 52 16.48 7.28 -0.87
CA VAL A 52 15.19 7.30 -0.16
C VAL A 52 14.35 6.10 -0.60
N GLN A 53 13.88 5.31 0.36
CA GLN A 53 12.96 4.20 0.07
C GLN A 53 11.58 4.74 -0.33
N VAL A 54 10.93 4.04 -1.26
CA VAL A 54 9.55 4.33 -1.66
C VAL A 54 8.70 3.09 -1.41
N ALA A 55 7.51 3.27 -0.87
CA ALA A 55 6.56 2.20 -0.65
C ALA A 55 5.14 2.66 -0.94
N VAL A 56 4.28 1.76 -1.42
CA VAL A 56 2.85 2.05 -1.64
C VAL A 56 2.03 1.70 -0.41
N HIS A 57 1.06 2.53 -0.03
CA HIS A 57 0.10 2.33 1.05
C HIS A 57 -1.30 2.17 0.43
N PRO A 58 -2.05 1.10 0.74
CA PRO A 58 -3.38 0.89 0.20
C PRO A 58 -4.39 1.84 0.82
N SER A 59 -5.57 1.91 0.23
CA SER A 59 -6.68 2.65 0.81
C SER A 59 -7.99 1.92 0.54
N SER A 60 -9.00 2.23 1.34
CA SER A 60 -10.35 1.64 1.24
C SER A 60 -11.41 2.71 1.01
N HIS A 61 -11.04 3.81 0.35
CA HIS A 61 -12.01 4.80 -0.12
C HIS A 61 -12.61 4.36 -1.45
N HIS A 62 -13.74 4.96 -1.80
CA HIS A 62 -14.40 4.80 -3.09
C HIS A 62 -13.39 5.00 -4.24
N ASN A 63 -13.41 4.11 -5.23
CA ASN A 63 -12.57 4.16 -6.44
C ASN A 63 -11.06 3.98 -6.22
N THR A 64 -10.61 3.52 -5.06
CA THR A 64 -9.22 3.07 -4.88
C THR A 64 -8.88 1.92 -5.85
N LEU A 65 -7.64 1.89 -6.35
CA LEU A 65 -7.12 0.76 -7.11
C LEU A 65 -6.53 -0.34 -6.25
N LEU A 66 -6.34 -0.13 -4.95
CA LEU A 66 -5.77 -1.12 -4.03
C LEU A 66 -6.80 -1.42 -2.92
N PHE A 67 -7.95 -1.98 -3.31
CA PHE A 67 -9.03 -2.31 -2.38
C PHE A 67 -8.88 -3.73 -1.81
N ASP A 68 -8.88 -4.74 -2.69
CA ASP A 68 -8.97 -6.16 -2.33
C ASP A 68 -7.73 -6.98 -2.75
N ARG A 69 -7.74 -8.28 -2.47
CA ARG A 69 -6.67 -9.22 -2.81
C ARG A 69 -6.27 -9.18 -4.29
N ALA A 70 -7.25 -9.16 -5.20
CA ALA A 70 -6.98 -9.18 -6.65
C ALA A 70 -6.33 -7.87 -7.12
N ASP A 71 -6.67 -6.75 -6.48
CA ASP A 71 -6.02 -5.48 -6.71
C ASP A 71 -4.54 -5.50 -6.30
N TYR A 72 -4.23 -6.06 -5.11
CA TYR A 72 -2.85 -6.25 -4.65
C TYR A 72 -2.07 -7.13 -5.62
N ASP A 73 -2.67 -8.24 -6.08
CA ASP A 73 -2.06 -9.14 -7.05
C ASP A 73 -1.73 -8.41 -8.37
N SER A 74 -2.69 -7.63 -8.86
CA SER A 74 -2.57 -6.88 -10.11
C SER A 74 -1.45 -5.83 -10.02
N ILE A 75 -1.46 -4.99 -8.99
CA ILE A 75 -0.47 -3.91 -8.87
C ILE A 75 0.93 -4.45 -8.55
N PHE A 76 1.06 -5.47 -7.70
CA PHE A 76 2.36 -6.05 -7.37
C PHE A 76 2.94 -6.94 -8.48
N GLY A 77 2.12 -7.41 -9.41
CA GLY A 77 2.59 -8.01 -10.66
C GLY A 77 3.25 -7.00 -11.61
N LEU A 78 2.93 -5.71 -11.49
CA LEU A 78 3.41 -4.65 -12.38
C LEU A 78 4.52 -3.78 -11.75
N ILE A 79 4.59 -3.72 -10.42
CA ILE A 79 5.58 -2.93 -9.70
C ILE A 79 6.84 -3.76 -9.38
N ASP A 80 8.01 -3.19 -9.71
CA ASP A 80 9.32 -3.76 -9.41
C ASP A 80 9.56 -3.82 -7.89
N ALA A 81 9.70 -5.04 -7.36
CA ALA A 81 9.91 -5.31 -5.94
C ALA A 81 11.23 -4.75 -5.38
N SER A 82 12.21 -4.50 -6.24
CA SER A 82 13.49 -3.90 -5.85
C SER A 82 13.41 -2.38 -5.70
N LEU A 83 12.40 -1.74 -6.31
CA LEU A 83 12.25 -0.28 -6.31
C LEU A 83 11.18 0.20 -5.34
N VAL A 84 10.09 -0.55 -5.18
CA VAL A 84 8.93 -0.10 -4.43
C VAL A 84 8.50 -1.18 -3.43
N GLY A 85 8.57 -0.81 -2.15
CA GLY A 85 8.03 -1.61 -1.06
C GLY A 85 6.54 -1.43 -0.85
N TRP A 86 6.05 -1.96 0.25
CA TRP A 86 4.66 -1.92 0.66
C TRP A 86 4.54 -1.44 2.11
N VAL A 87 3.55 -0.60 2.35
CA VAL A 87 3.06 -0.23 3.67
C VAL A 87 1.68 -0.86 3.85
N PRO A 88 1.57 -2.12 4.27
CA PRO A 88 0.27 -2.71 4.61
C PRO A 88 -0.43 -1.92 5.71
N ASP A 89 -1.75 -1.92 5.64
CA ASP A 89 -2.63 -1.32 6.64
C ASP A 89 -3.75 -2.28 6.96
N THR A 90 -3.74 -2.79 8.18
CA THR A 90 -4.64 -3.89 8.59
C THR A 90 -6.11 -3.49 8.47
N GLY A 91 -6.45 -2.23 8.76
CA GLY A 91 -7.83 -1.76 8.65
C GLY A 91 -8.28 -1.58 7.20
N HIS A 92 -7.41 -1.07 6.32
CA HIS A 92 -7.74 -1.00 4.89
C HIS A 92 -7.91 -2.38 4.26
N ILE A 93 -7.03 -3.33 4.60
CA ILE A 93 -7.12 -4.71 4.11
C ILE A 93 -8.44 -5.35 4.57
N LEU A 94 -8.77 -5.26 5.87
CA LEU A 94 -10.01 -5.84 6.41
C LEU A 94 -11.30 -5.23 5.82
N ARG A 95 -11.25 -4.00 5.32
CA ARG A 95 -12.37 -3.38 4.59
C ARG A 95 -12.50 -3.89 3.15
N GLY A 96 -11.42 -4.37 2.56
CA GLY A 96 -11.39 -4.93 1.20
C GLY A 96 -11.73 -6.41 1.16
N HIS A 97 -11.10 -7.20 2.03
CA HIS A 97 -11.30 -8.65 2.10
C HIS A 97 -10.93 -9.22 3.47
N LYS A 98 -11.44 -10.41 3.79
CA LYS A 98 -11.32 -11.01 5.13
C LYS A 98 -9.96 -11.67 5.38
N ASP A 99 -9.35 -12.29 4.37
CA ASP A 99 -8.10 -13.04 4.54
C ASP A 99 -6.86 -12.13 4.42
N MET A 100 -6.62 -11.36 5.48
CA MET A 100 -5.45 -10.49 5.59
C MET A 100 -4.14 -11.28 5.71
N ALA A 101 -4.14 -12.41 6.42
CA ALA A 101 -2.94 -13.19 6.71
C ALA A 101 -2.31 -13.74 5.43
N ASP A 102 -3.13 -14.24 4.50
CA ASP A 102 -2.71 -14.68 3.17
C ASP A 102 -2.04 -13.55 2.38
N THR A 103 -2.60 -12.34 2.42
CA THR A 103 -2.06 -11.17 1.68
C THR A 103 -0.73 -10.72 2.27
N LEU A 104 -0.65 -10.59 3.60
CA LEU A 104 0.57 -10.23 4.31
C LEU A 104 1.68 -11.26 4.06
N THR A 105 1.34 -12.55 4.12
CA THR A 105 2.29 -13.65 3.88
C THR A 105 2.81 -13.65 2.45
N THR A 106 1.92 -13.48 1.47
CA THR A 106 2.29 -13.49 0.05
C THR A 106 3.26 -12.36 -0.30
N TYR A 107 3.06 -11.17 0.28
CA TYR A 107 3.85 -9.97 -0.05
C TYR A 107 4.83 -9.54 1.04
N ARG A 108 5.17 -10.43 1.98
CA ARG A 108 5.98 -10.12 3.16
C ARG A 108 7.32 -9.46 2.83
N ASP A 109 7.98 -9.88 1.75
CA ASP A 109 9.30 -9.37 1.36
C ASP A 109 9.26 -7.91 0.87
N ARG A 110 8.06 -7.40 0.54
CA ARG A 110 7.84 -6.00 0.15
C ARG A 110 7.61 -5.09 1.36
N ILE A 111 7.26 -5.61 2.54
CA ILE A 111 6.87 -4.79 3.69
C ILE A 111 8.04 -3.90 4.14
N ARG A 112 7.78 -2.60 4.30
CA ARG A 112 8.75 -1.61 4.81
C ARG A 112 8.28 -0.91 6.08
N TYR A 113 6.98 -0.85 6.27
CA TYR A 113 6.33 -0.23 7.42
C TYR A 113 4.92 -0.81 7.56
N VAL A 114 4.36 -0.88 8.77
CA VAL A 114 3.03 -1.47 8.99
C VAL A 114 2.15 -0.45 9.70
N HIS A 115 0.96 -0.21 9.15
CA HIS A 115 -0.12 0.45 9.89
C HIS A 115 -0.99 -0.60 10.58
N LEU A 116 -0.96 -0.59 11.91
CA LEU A 116 -1.93 -1.32 12.72
C LEU A 116 -3.17 -0.43 12.93
N LYS A 117 -4.23 -0.76 12.20
CA LYS A 117 -5.56 -0.15 12.30
C LYS A 117 -6.61 -1.22 12.44
N ASP A 118 -7.79 -0.80 12.90
CA ASP A 118 -8.86 -1.73 13.20
C ASP A 118 -10.19 -1.22 12.67
N VAL A 119 -11.09 -2.16 12.44
CA VAL A 119 -12.45 -1.91 11.97
C VAL A 119 -13.41 -2.84 12.68
N ASP A 120 -14.66 -2.42 12.87
CA ASP A 120 -15.69 -3.30 13.41
C ASP A 120 -16.14 -4.36 12.37
N ALA A 121 -17.08 -5.22 12.77
CA ALA A 121 -17.62 -6.27 11.90
C ALA A 121 -18.33 -5.75 10.64
N ASN A 122 -18.66 -4.46 10.59
CA ASN A 122 -19.27 -3.79 9.45
C ASN A 122 -18.25 -3.02 8.59
N GLY A 123 -16.96 -3.06 8.95
CA GLY A 123 -15.91 -2.31 8.27
C GLY A 123 -15.85 -0.82 8.64
N THR A 124 -16.50 -0.42 9.73
CA THR A 124 -16.40 0.96 10.28
C THR A 124 -15.10 1.09 11.06
N TRP A 125 -14.38 2.20 10.89
CA TRP A 125 -13.15 2.45 11.64
C TRP A 125 -13.36 2.35 13.15
N ALA A 126 -12.50 1.58 13.81
CA ALA A 126 -12.49 1.39 15.24
C ALA A 126 -11.11 1.73 15.81
N MET A 127 -11.07 2.00 17.12
CA MET A 127 -9.80 2.08 17.84
C MET A 127 -9.08 0.73 17.77
N LEU A 128 -7.74 0.74 17.68
CA LEU A 128 -6.94 -0.48 17.64
C LEU A 128 -7.26 -1.39 18.83
N GLY A 129 -7.60 -2.65 18.55
CA GLY A 129 -7.98 -3.65 19.55
C GLY A 129 -9.44 -3.55 20.03
N LYS A 130 -10.26 -2.74 19.37
CA LYS A 130 -11.72 -2.63 19.62
C LYS A 130 -12.56 -3.09 18.43
N GLY A 131 -11.93 -3.47 17.33
CA GLY A 131 -12.59 -4.04 16.16
C GLY A 131 -12.35 -5.54 16.04
N VAL A 132 -12.31 -6.02 14.80
CA VAL A 132 -12.19 -7.44 14.45
C VAL A 132 -10.76 -7.85 14.07
N CYS A 133 -9.82 -6.90 14.00
CA CYS A 133 -8.42 -7.21 13.72
C CYS A 133 -7.78 -7.98 14.88
N ASP A 134 -7.44 -9.24 14.65
CA ASP A 134 -6.58 -10.01 15.54
C ASP A 134 -5.13 -9.51 15.44
N THR A 135 -4.87 -8.40 16.14
CA THR A 135 -3.59 -7.68 16.04
C THR A 135 -2.43 -8.52 16.59
N ALA A 136 -2.68 -9.39 17.57
CA ALA A 136 -1.67 -10.30 18.12
C ALA A 136 -1.19 -11.27 17.03
N LYS A 137 -2.13 -11.90 16.32
CA LYS A 137 -1.82 -12.81 15.22
C LYS A 137 -1.11 -12.11 14.04
N VAL A 138 -1.30 -10.81 13.85
CA VAL A 138 -0.62 -10.05 12.78
C VAL A 138 0.86 -9.82 13.08
N ILE A 139 1.25 -9.71 14.35
CA ILE A 139 2.62 -9.34 14.77
C ILE A 139 3.47 -10.53 15.27
N GLU A 140 2.90 -11.74 15.24
CA GLU A 140 3.58 -13.02 15.51
C GLU A 140 4.15 -13.63 14.23
#